data_AF-A0A519BZ45-F1
#
_entry.id   AF-A0A519BZ45-F1
#
_cell.length_a   1.000
_cell.length_b   1.000
_cell.length_c   1.000
_cell.angle_alpha   90.00
_cell.angle_beta   90.00
_cell.angle_gamma   90.00
#
_symmetry.space_group_name_H-M   'P 1'
#
loop_
_entity.id
_entity.type
_entity.pdbx_description
1 polymer ?
#
loop_
_entity_poly.entity_id
_entity_poly.type
_entity_poly.pdbx_seq_one_letter_code
_entity_poly.pdbx_strand_id
1 'polypeptide(L)'
;METIEIQKCVSCKSSLIDDLQRGETICSNCGIVAVEQMEDYGPERIGISSDTGMKLARATGQTTLAQHDLGVSTEISIGSTDYSGKKISAEVQRQMNNGRTWHKRVRVASSRDRRLTNILGV
;
A
#
# COMPACT_ATOMS: atom_id res chain seq x y z
N MET A 1 -10.75 -1.57 18.14
CA MET A 1 -10.97 -2.97 18.53
C MET A 1 -9.77 -3.37 19.36
N GLU A 2 -9.95 -3.66 20.65
CA GLU A 2 -8.91 -4.32 21.43
C GLU A 2 -8.84 -5.78 20.97
N THR A 3 -7.75 -6.15 20.31
CA THR A 3 -7.45 -7.54 20.02
C THR A 3 -6.96 -8.20 21.31
N ILE A 4 -7.67 -9.23 21.77
CA ILE A 4 -7.24 -10.02 22.92
C ILE A 4 -6.05 -10.86 22.47
N GLU A 5 -4.84 -10.38 22.71
CA GLU A 5 -3.63 -11.17 22.45
C GLU A 5 -3.55 -12.32 23.45
N ILE A 6 -3.65 -13.55 22.96
CA ILE A 6 -3.49 -14.75 23.79
C ILE A 6 -2.01 -14.93 24.07
N GLN A 7 -1.56 -14.50 25.25
CA GLN A 7 -0.14 -14.52 25.62
C GLN A 7 0.29 -15.86 26.26
N LYS A 8 -0.66 -16.69 26.73
CA LYS A 8 -0.38 -17.95 27.45
C LYS A 8 -1.38 -19.03 27.11
N CYS A 9 -0.92 -20.29 27.15
CA CYS A 9 -1.79 -21.45 26.98
C CYS A 9 -2.82 -21.57 28.12
N VAL A 10 -4.09 -21.78 27.77
CA VAL A 10 -5.20 -21.93 28.74
C VAL A 10 -5.07 -23.20 29.60
N SER A 11 -4.47 -24.27 29.05
CA SER A 11 -4.36 -25.56 29.73
C SER A 11 -3.13 -25.64 30.66
N CYS A 12 -1.94 -25.32 30.15
CA CYS A 12 -0.69 -25.54 30.88
C CYS A 12 0.06 -24.25 31.26
N LYS A 13 -0.48 -23.07 30.92
CA LYS A 13 0.11 -21.74 31.22
C LYS A 13 1.53 -21.52 30.68
N SER A 14 2.02 -22.38 29.79
CA SER A 14 3.32 -22.22 29.14
C SER A 14 3.26 -21.22 27.99
N SER A 15 4.43 -20.92 27.42
CA SER A 15 4.59 -20.04 26.26
C SER A 15 3.98 -20.64 25.00
N LEU A 16 3.60 -19.75 24.10
CA LEU A 16 3.17 -20.06 22.74
C LEU A 16 4.31 -19.77 21.76
N ILE A 17 4.34 -20.50 20.66
CA ILE A 17 5.32 -20.40 19.58
C ILE A 17 4.54 -20.31 18.26
N ASP A 18 4.98 -19.45 17.36
CA ASP A 18 4.36 -19.28 16.05
C ASP A 18 4.94 -20.25 15.02
N ASP A 19 4.09 -21.03 14.37
CA ASP A 19 4.39 -21.81 13.17
C ASP A 19 3.97 -21.01 11.92
N LEU A 20 4.93 -20.27 11.37
CA LEU A 20 4.74 -19.45 10.17
C LEU A 20 4.47 -20.26 8.89
N GLN A 21 4.78 -21.57 8.86
CA GLN A 21 4.53 -22.39 7.67
C GLN A 21 3.08 -22.80 7.57
N ARG A 22 2.44 -23.05 8.72
CA ARG A 22 1.01 -23.41 8.81
C ARG A 22 0.12 -22.20 9.08
N GLY A 23 0.69 -21.12 9.60
CA GLY A 23 -0.06 -19.94 10.04
C GLY A 23 -0.81 -20.22 11.34
N GLU A 24 -0.15 -20.86 12.29
CA GLU A 24 -0.75 -21.30 13.57
C GLU A 24 0.14 -20.86 14.75
N THR A 25 -0.47 -20.47 15.87
CA THR A 25 0.23 -20.25 17.14
C THR A 25 -0.01 -21.44 18.06
N ILE A 26 1.06 -22.18 18.39
CA ILE A 26 1.00 -23.47 19.08
C ILE A 26 1.67 -23.38 20.45
N CYS A 27 1.11 -24.09 21.42
CA CYS A 27 1.73 -24.23 22.73
C CYS A 27 2.95 -25.16 22.71
N SER A 28 4.08 -24.67 23.23
CA SER A 28 5.36 -25.41 23.29
C SER A 28 5.33 -26.70 24.12
N ASN A 29 4.41 -26.81 25.08
CA ASN A 29 4.40 -27.90 26.05
C ASN A 29 3.29 -28.94 25.79
N CYS A 30 2.08 -28.47 25.47
CA CYS A 30 0.93 -29.37 25.30
C CYS A 30 0.44 -29.50 23.84
N GLY A 31 1.02 -28.75 22.90
CA GLY A 31 0.67 -28.83 21.48
C GLY A 31 -0.71 -28.26 21.11
N ILE A 32 -1.42 -27.63 22.05
CA ILE A 32 -2.69 -26.95 21.76
C ILE A 32 -2.44 -25.79 20.80
N VAL A 33 -3.26 -25.73 19.74
CA VAL A 33 -3.33 -24.59 18.84
C VAL A 33 -4.17 -23.51 19.50
N ALA A 34 -3.56 -22.36 19.76
CA ALA A 34 -4.21 -21.21 20.40
C ALA A 34 -4.82 -20.25 19.37
N VAL A 35 -4.20 -20.13 18.21
CA VAL A 35 -4.66 -19.32 17.08
C VAL A 35 -4.45 -20.11 15.80
N GLU A 36 -5.48 -20.18 14.97
CA GLU A 36 -5.42 -20.71 13.62
C GLU A 36 -5.55 -19.55 12.62
N GLN A 37 -5.04 -19.73 11.41
CA GLN A 37 -5.17 -18.75 10.32
C GLN A 37 -4.54 -17.39 10.66
N MET A 38 -3.28 -17.39 11.09
CA MET A 38 -2.51 -16.17 11.34
C MET A 38 -2.44 -15.28 10.10
N GLU A 39 -2.59 -13.97 10.32
CA GLU A 39 -2.41 -12.96 9.28
C GLU A 39 -0.93 -12.86 8.88
N ASP A 40 -0.64 -12.91 7.58
CA ASP A 40 0.70 -12.67 7.05
C ASP A 40 0.91 -11.16 6.87
N TYR A 41 1.70 -10.55 7.75
CA TYR A 41 2.12 -9.15 7.66
C TYR A 41 3.32 -8.93 6.72
N GLY A 42 3.74 -9.97 6.00
CA GLY A 42 4.79 -9.87 4.98
C GLY A 42 4.39 -9.00 3.78
N PRO A 43 5.36 -8.63 2.93
CA PRO A 43 5.06 -7.94 1.68
C PRO A 43 4.12 -8.81 0.83
N GLU A 44 3.07 -8.19 0.27
CA GLU A 44 2.14 -8.88 -0.63
C GLU A 44 2.91 -9.67 -1.70
N ARG A 45 2.55 -10.94 -1.87
CA ARG A 45 3.22 -11.84 -2.82
C ARG A 45 3.07 -11.29 -4.23
N ILE A 46 4.15 -10.73 -4.76
CA ILE A 46 4.23 -10.23 -6.13
C ILE A 46 4.23 -11.43 -7.08
N GLY A 47 3.13 -11.64 -7.82
CA GLY A 47 3.13 -12.52 -8.97
C GLY A 47 3.99 -11.92 -10.08
N ILE A 48 5.16 -12.52 -10.37
CA ILE A 48 6.14 -12.08 -11.39
C ILE A 48 5.66 -12.39 -12.83
N SER A 49 4.37 -12.63 -13.04
CA SER A 49 3.85 -12.90 -14.38
C SER A 49 3.49 -11.58 -15.09
N SER A 50 3.96 -11.43 -16.34
CA SER A 50 3.76 -10.23 -17.16
C SER A 50 2.28 -9.92 -17.45
N ASP A 51 1.40 -10.93 -17.41
CA ASP A 51 -0.07 -10.77 -17.55
C ASP A 51 -0.73 -10.32 -16.23
N THR A 52 -0.09 -10.63 -15.11
CA THR A 52 -0.60 -10.32 -13.77
C THR A 52 -0.33 -8.87 -13.38
N GLY A 53 0.76 -8.27 -13.84
CA GLY A 53 1.11 -6.86 -13.54
C GLY A 53 0.09 -5.82 -14.01
N MET A 54 -0.69 -6.13 -15.06
CA MET A 54 -1.79 -5.26 -15.54
C MET A 54 -3.15 -5.58 -14.90
N LYS A 55 -3.39 -6.84 -14.51
CA LYS A 55 -4.67 -7.31 -13.95
C LYS A 55 -4.75 -7.16 -12.43
N LEU A 56 -3.63 -7.28 -11.73
CA LEU A 56 -3.48 -6.88 -10.32
C LEU A 56 -3.05 -5.42 -10.25
N ALA A 57 -3.83 -4.54 -10.90
CA ALA A 57 -3.65 -3.11 -10.76
C ALA A 57 -3.82 -2.78 -9.27
N ARG A 58 -2.66 -2.60 -8.62
CA ARG A 58 -2.48 -2.18 -7.23
C ARG A 58 -3.51 -1.10 -6.90
N ALA A 59 -4.49 -1.44 -6.07
CA ALA A 59 -5.54 -0.50 -5.65
C ALA A 59 -4.98 0.63 -4.76
N THR A 60 -3.80 0.43 -4.17
CA THR A 60 -3.17 1.39 -3.28
C THR A 60 -1.65 1.37 -3.47
N GLY A 61 -1.06 2.48 -3.89
CA GLY A 61 0.39 2.69 -3.71
C GLY A 61 0.80 2.35 -2.28
N GLN A 62 2.05 1.92 -2.06
CA GLN A 62 2.52 1.73 -0.68
C GLN A 62 2.50 3.09 0.01
N THR A 63 1.65 3.21 1.04
CA THR A 63 1.58 4.41 1.86
C THR A 63 2.50 4.27 3.05
N THR A 64 3.17 5.35 3.44
CA THR A 64 4.03 5.35 4.62
C THR A 64 3.84 6.63 5.42
N LEU A 65 3.78 6.49 6.75
CA LEU A 65 3.74 7.61 7.70
C LEU A 65 4.96 8.53 7.59
N ALA A 66 6.06 8.04 6.99
CA ALA A 66 7.26 8.83 6.77
C ALA A 66 7.13 9.84 5.61
N GLN A 67 6.11 9.72 4.75
CA GLN A 67 5.89 10.59 3.61
C GLN A 67 4.78 11.61 3.87
N HIS A 68 4.88 12.76 3.20
CA HIS A 68 3.80 13.76 3.19
C HIS A 68 2.52 13.15 2.61
N ASP A 69 1.37 13.42 3.24
CA ASP A 69 0.07 12.82 2.93
C ASP A 69 0.09 11.28 2.85
N LEU A 70 0.91 10.63 3.70
CA LEU A 70 1.11 9.19 3.74
C LEU A 70 1.66 8.61 2.42
N GLY A 71 2.20 9.44 1.52
CA GLY A 71 2.58 9.00 0.17
C GLY A 71 1.41 8.87 -0.80
N VAL A 72 0.19 9.21 -0.38
CA VAL A 72 -0.98 9.21 -1.26
C VAL A 72 -0.86 10.38 -2.23
N SER A 73 -0.54 10.07 -3.48
CA SER A 73 -0.50 11.06 -4.55
C SER A 73 -0.95 10.45 -5.87
N THR A 74 -1.53 11.29 -6.72
CA THR A 74 -1.88 10.94 -8.09
C THR A 74 -1.12 11.85 -9.03
N GLU A 75 -0.69 11.31 -10.18
CA GLU A 75 -0.07 12.11 -11.24
C GLU A 75 -0.84 11.92 -12.54
N ILE A 76 -1.10 13.03 -13.23
CA ILE A 76 -1.65 13.01 -14.58
C ILE A 76 -0.49 12.73 -15.54
N SER A 77 -0.51 11.57 -16.19
CA SER A 77 0.55 11.12 -17.11
C SER A 77 0.82 12.14 -18.22
N ILE A 78 2.05 12.18 -18.76
CA ILE A 78 2.47 13.13 -19.82
C ILE A 78 1.98 12.67 -21.22
N GLY A 79 1.33 11.51 -21.31
CA GLY A 79 0.85 10.93 -22.56
C GLY A 79 -0.04 11.88 -23.37
N SER A 80 0.09 11.76 -24.71
CA SER A 80 -0.74 12.46 -25.70
C SER A 80 -1.62 11.50 -26.49
N THR A 81 -1.90 10.33 -25.91
CA THR A 81 -2.77 9.31 -26.47
C THR A 81 -3.93 9.02 -25.54
N ASP A 82 -5.09 8.72 -26.11
CA ASP A 82 -6.24 8.23 -25.37
C ASP A 82 -6.04 6.77 -24.93
N TYR A 83 -7.01 6.22 -24.20
CA TYR A 83 -7.02 4.82 -23.77
C TYR A 83 -6.97 3.83 -24.95
N SER A 84 -7.50 4.21 -26.12
CA SER A 84 -7.47 3.40 -27.34
C SER A 84 -6.15 3.54 -28.13
N GLY A 85 -5.18 4.31 -27.62
CA GLY A 85 -3.90 4.58 -28.28
C GLY A 85 -3.95 5.64 -29.39
N LYS A 86 -5.07 6.32 -29.61
CA LYS A 86 -5.21 7.39 -30.61
C LYS A 86 -4.64 8.70 -30.05
N LYS A 87 -4.02 9.50 -30.92
CA LYS A 87 -3.50 10.83 -30.52
C LYS A 87 -4.66 11.77 -30.17
N ILE A 88 -4.59 12.39 -29.01
CA ILE A 88 -5.53 13.45 -28.61
C ILE A 88 -5.26 14.74 -29.39
N SER A 89 -6.31 15.53 -29.63
CA SER A 89 -6.21 16.81 -30.35
C SER A 89 -5.32 17.82 -29.61
N ALA A 90 -4.76 18.78 -30.34
CA ALA A 90 -3.90 19.81 -29.75
C ALA A 90 -4.62 20.65 -28.67
N GLU A 91 -5.93 20.84 -28.82
CA GLU A 91 -6.75 21.53 -27.82
C GLU A 91 -6.83 20.73 -26.51
N VAL A 92 -7.15 19.43 -26.60
CA VAL A 92 -7.22 18.55 -25.42
C VAL A 92 -5.84 18.43 -24.77
N GLN A 93 -4.76 18.35 -25.56
CA GLN A 93 -3.40 18.37 -25.02
C GLN A 93 -3.11 19.63 -24.20
N ARG A 94 -3.55 20.80 -24.69
CA ARG A 94 -3.41 22.07 -23.96
C ARG A 94 -4.22 22.06 -22.67
N GLN A 95 -5.46 21.56 -22.70
CA GLN A 95 -6.30 21.43 -21.50
C GLN A 95 -5.66 20.48 -20.48
N MET A 96 -5.15 19.33 -20.91
CA MET A 96 -4.44 18.38 -20.05
C MET A 96 -3.17 18.98 -19.44
N ASN A 97 -2.40 19.76 -20.20
CA ASN A 97 -1.22 20.47 -19.68
C ASN A 97 -1.59 21.50 -18.61
N ASN A 98 -2.69 22.23 -18.79
CA ASN A 98 -3.21 23.13 -17.78
C ASN A 98 -3.65 22.33 -16.54
N GLY A 99 -4.36 21.22 -16.73
CA GLY A 99 -4.76 20.30 -15.66
C GLY A 99 -3.57 19.81 -14.84
N ARG A 100 -2.48 19.36 -15.50
CA ARG A 100 -1.23 18.94 -14.84
C ARG A 100 -0.64 20.04 -13.97
N THR A 101 -0.63 21.27 -14.49
CA THR A 101 -0.06 22.43 -13.79
C THR A 101 -0.92 22.79 -12.56
N TRP A 102 -2.23 22.82 -12.70
CA TRP A 102 -3.15 23.11 -11.60
C TRP A 102 -3.17 22.00 -10.56
N HIS A 103 -3.14 20.74 -10.97
CA HIS A 103 -3.06 19.58 -10.07
C HIS A 103 -1.85 19.67 -9.13
N LYS A 104 -0.65 19.96 -9.68
CA LYS A 104 0.57 20.14 -8.87
C LYS A 104 0.48 21.33 -7.91
N ARG A 105 -0.19 22.42 -8.31
CA ARG A 105 -0.33 23.63 -7.49
C ARG A 105 -1.34 23.46 -6.35
N VAL A 106 -2.47 22.82 -6.61
CA VAL A 106 -3.53 22.60 -5.61
C VAL A 106 -3.08 21.57 -4.57
N ARG A 107 -2.36 20.52 -4.99
CA ARG A 107 -1.82 19.50 -4.07
C ARG A 107 -0.97 20.11 -2.96
N VAL A 108 -0.21 21.15 -3.24
CA VAL A 108 0.76 21.72 -2.29
C VAL A 108 0.53 23.22 -2.10
N ALA A 109 -0.59 23.53 -1.44
CA ALA A 109 -1.08 24.90 -1.27
C ALA A 109 -0.24 25.71 -0.28
N SER A 110 0.14 25.13 0.87
CA SER A 110 0.85 25.84 1.94
C SER A 110 2.38 25.75 1.80
N SER A 111 3.09 26.75 2.35
CA SER A 111 4.57 26.74 2.40
C SER A 111 5.12 25.59 3.25
N ARG A 112 4.37 25.18 4.28
CA ARG A 112 4.71 24.04 5.13
C ARG A 112 4.62 22.73 4.34
N ASP A 113 3.55 22.52 3.59
CA ASP A 113 3.37 21.30 2.79
C ASP A 113 4.40 21.20 1.67
N ARG A 114 4.80 22.34 1.08
CA ARG A 114 5.91 22.39 0.11
C ARG A 114 7.21 21.94 0.72
N ARG A 115 7.52 22.42 1.92
CA ARG A 115 8.71 22.00 2.66
C ARG A 115 8.66 20.50 2.96
N LEU A 116 7.53 20.01 3.46
CA LEU A 116 7.35 18.58 3.78
C LEU A 116 7.47 17.71 2.54
N THR A 117 6.82 18.08 1.43
CA THR A 117 6.92 17.36 0.16
C THR A 117 8.35 17.35 -0.38
N ASN A 118 9.09 18.46 -0.26
CA ASN A 118 10.47 18.53 -0.76
C ASN A 118 11.48 17.74 0.09
N ILE A 119 11.23 17.60 1.40
CA ILE A 119 12.12 16.90 2.32
C ILE A 119 11.77 15.40 2.41
N LEU A 120 10.49 15.08 2.41
CA LEU A 120 9.96 13.72 2.62
C LEU A 120 9.50 13.05 1.32
N GLY A 121 9.50 13.77 0.19
CA GLY A 121 9.22 13.21 -1.12
C GLY A 121 10.38 12.35 -1.58
N VAL A 122 10.13 11.06 -1.74
CA VAL A 122 11.02 10.08 -2.38
C VAL A 122 10.42 9.72 -3.73
#